data_AF-A0A9P1ET10-F1
#
_entry.id   AF-A0A9P1ET10-F1
#
_cell.length_a   1.000
_cell.length_b   1.000
_cell.length_c   1.000
_cell.angle_alpha   90.00
_cell.angle_beta   90.00
_cell.angle_gamma   90.00
#
_symmetry.space_group_name_H-M   'P 1'
#
loop_
_entity.id
_entity.type
_entity.pdbx_description
1 polymer ?
#
loop_
_entity_poly.entity_id
_entity_poly.type
_entity_poly.pdbx_seq_one_letter_code
_entity_poly.pdbx_strand_id
1 'polypeptide(L)'
;MNLKEIAIAAAFSVRTSIAKNKKNRKVKKVQFWTGIPMCRVFLPIFRSRGRPSRAESCGSSFCLVSKSRKNTFHPLHSFTCADCVRKVHSVCAFRFTDEDEYELPNTTAKCLDCSDGANMSHDTRKTLLGRLTSKIDAELQEDTLILQEAAELMEELENNLQKSSGPTRRRFEKALRSFGVDQRAWLQEFNGNSIRKILRSVNTAKLLAVFPPNPFITKIVMENLGYLMSSADTSAKTDSEIDEIESHVNSLVRNLRSAMPEAVVTPKLHLICSHLIP
;
A
#
# COMPACT_ATOMS: atom_id res chain seq x y z
N MET A 1 -26.69 3.79 17.35
CA MET A 1 -25.67 3.95 16.29
C MET A 1 -25.02 2.59 16.09
N ASN A 2 -25.17 1.96 14.92
CA ASN A 2 -24.82 0.55 14.73
C ASN A 2 -23.34 0.43 14.35
N LEU A 3 -22.55 -0.36 15.09
CA LEU A 3 -21.11 -0.62 14.84
C LEU A 3 -20.80 -1.01 13.38
N LYS A 4 -21.79 -1.53 12.65
CA LYS A 4 -21.70 -1.84 11.22
C LYS A 4 -21.52 -0.63 10.31
N GLU A 5 -22.03 0.55 10.69
CA GLU A 5 -21.93 1.77 9.87
C GLU A 5 -20.57 2.47 10.02
N ILE A 6 -19.95 2.35 11.21
CA ILE A 6 -18.59 2.82 11.50
C ILE A 6 -17.55 1.95 10.78
N ALA A 7 -17.77 0.63 10.72
CA ALA A 7 -16.91 -0.30 9.99
C ALA A 7 -16.88 0.00 8.47
N ILE A 8 -18.01 0.44 7.90
CA ILE A 8 -18.09 0.82 6.48
C ILE A 8 -17.27 2.09 6.21
N ALA A 9 -17.33 3.09 7.09
CA ALA A 9 -16.53 4.31 6.96
C ALA A 9 -15.02 4.05 7.12
N ALA A 10 -14.63 3.18 8.06
CA ALA A 10 -13.24 2.76 8.25
C ALA A 10 -12.68 1.97 7.05
N ALA A 11 -13.49 1.08 6.46
CA ALA A 11 -13.12 0.32 5.26
C ALA A 11 -12.88 1.20 4.02
N PHE A 12 -13.58 2.34 3.92
CA PHE A 12 -13.34 3.34 2.87
C PHE A 12 -12.01 4.08 3.03
N SER A 13 -11.57 4.34 4.27
CA SER A 13 -10.31 5.02 4.55
C SER A 13 -9.08 4.14 4.23
N VAL A 14 -9.11 2.86 4.63
CA VAL A 14 -8.03 1.89 4.40
C VAL A 14 -7.80 1.64 2.90
N ARG A 15 -8.86 1.68 2.07
CA ARG A 15 -8.76 1.47 0.62
C ARG A 15 -7.92 2.55 -0.11
N THR A 16 -7.89 3.78 0.40
CA THR A 16 -7.14 4.88 -0.24
C THR A 16 -5.63 4.76 -0.08
N SER A 17 -5.15 4.10 0.98
CA SER A 17 -3.73 3.85 1.21
C SER A 17 -3.19 2.69 0.37
N ILE A 18 -4.01 1.66 0.11
CA ILE A 18 -3.60 0.44 -0.61
C ILE A 18 -3.59 0.64 -2.14
N ALA A 19 -4.44 1.52 -2.69
CA ALA A 19 -4.50 1.77 -4.13
C ALA A 19 -3.22 2.44 -4.69
N LYS A 20 -2.44 3.15 -3.87
CA LYS A 20 -1.12 3.66 -4.26
C LYS A 20 -0.09 2.54 -4.51
N ASN A 21 -0.26 1.38 -3.88
CA ASN A 21 0.62 0.22 -4.03
C ASN A 21 0.25 -0.72 -5.21
N LYS A 22 -0.99 -0.69 -5.69
CA LYS A 22 -1.46 -1.59 -6.77
C LYS A 22 -1.00 -1.23 -8.19
N LYS A 23 -0.51 -0.01 -8.45
CA LYS A 23 0.01 0.36 -9.79
C LYS A 23 1.30 -0.36 -10.20
N ASN A 24 1.94 -1.13 -9.31
CA ASN A 24 3.21 -1.81 -9.58
C ASN A 24 3.15 -3.34 -9.77
N ARG A 25 1.99 -4.00 -9.75
CA ARG A 25 1.92 -5.48 -9.93
C ARG A 25 1.20 -5.90 -11.21
N LYS A 26 1.97 -6.16 -12.27
CA LYS A 26 1.55 -7.03 -13.38
C LYS A 26 1.75 -8.49 -12.95
N VAL A 27 0.67 -9.21 -12.67
CA VAL A 27 0.71 -10.65 -12.39
C VAL A 27 0.44 -11.42 -13.68
N LYS A 28 1.39 -12.23 -14.14
CA LYS A 28 1.16 -13.26 -15.17
C LYS A 28 0.77 -14.57 -14.48
N LYS A 29 -0.35 -15.15 -14.92
CA LYS A 29 -0.77 -16.53 -14.59
C LYS A 29 0.35 -17.52 -14.90
N VAL A 30 0.59 -18.47 -14.00
CA VAL A 30 1.35 -19.69 -14.30
C VAL A 30 0.57 -20.88 -13.77
N GLN A 31 0.26 -21.81 -14.67
CA GLN A 31 -0.39 -23.10 -14.39
C GLN A 31 0.56 -24.03 -13.63
N PHE A 32 -0.01 -24.79 -12.70
CA PHE A 32 0.63 -25.90 -12.00
C PHE A 32 0.83 -27.08 -12.95
N TRP A 33 2.05 -27.64 -12.94
CA TRP A 33 2.33 -29.02 -13.32
C TRP A 33 3.24 -29.64 -12.26
N THR A 34 2.90 -30.87 -11.89
CA THR A 34 3.42 -31.70 -10.82
C THR A 34 4.86 -32.17 -11.07
N GLY A 35 5.66 -32.25 -10.00
CA GLY A 35 7.04 -32.77 -9.99
C GLY A 35 8.04 -31.77 -9.40
N ILE A 36 8.49 -32.02 -8.16
CA ILE A 36 9.25 -31.10 -7.28
C ILE A 36 10.51 -30.50 -7.94
N PRO A 37 10.69 -29.16 -7.87
CA PRO A 37 11.93 -28.61 -7.29
C PRO A 37 11.68 -27.34 -6.44
N MET A 38 12.06 -27.40 -5.15
CA MET A 38 12.24 -26.22 -4.29
C MET A 38 13.46 -25.41 -4.75
N CYS A 39 13.20 -24.29 -5.43
CA CYS A 39 14.03 -23.07 -5.50
C CYS A 39 13.40 -22.13 -6.54
N ARG A 40 12.38 -21.37 -6.15
CA ARG A 40 11.87 -20.24 -6.94
C ARG A 40 11.38 -19.13 -6.03
N VAL A 41 12.32 -18.44 -5.39
CA VAL A 41 12.13 -17.03 -5.04
C VAL A 41 12.95 -16.23 -6.04
N PHE A 42 12.33 -15.89 -7.16
CA PHE A 42 12.80 -14.84 -8.07
C PHE A 42 11.56 -14.13 -8.58
N LEU A 43 11.37 -12.88 -8.16
CA LEU A 43 10.53 -11.92 -8.87
C LEU A 43 11.38 -10.73 -9.32
N PRO A 44 11.09 -10.14 -10.50
CA PRO A 44 12.05 -9.38 -11.28
C PRO A 44 11.85 -7.88 -11.09
N ILE A 45 12.94 -7.11 -11.08
CA ILE A 45 12.88 -5.70 -11.48
C ILE A 45 13.92 -5.42 -12.56
N PHE A 46 13.41 -4.83 -13.63
CA PHE A 46 14.08 -4.49 -14.88
C PHE A 46 14.80 -3.15 -14.78
N ARG A 47 15.95 -3.06 -15.49
CA ARG A 47 16.76 -1.87 -15.89
C ARG A 47 17.72 -1.37 -14.81
N SER A 48 19.04 -1.33 -15.03
CA SER A 48 19.76 -0.88 -16.23
C SER A 48 20.88 -1.83 -16.69
N ARG A 49 21.10 -1.89 -18.01
CA ARG A 49 22.18 -2.65 -18.66
C ARG A 49 23.50 -1.89 -18.49
N GLY A 50 24.29 -2.25 -17.48
CA GLY A 50 25.72 -2.01 -17.43
C GLY A 50 26.43 -3.37 -17.37
N ARG A 51 27.35 -3.65 -18.30
CA ARG A 51 28.20 -4.83 -18.27
C ARG A 51 29.29 -4.56 -17.20
N PRO A 52 29.35 -5.26 -16.05
CA PRO A 52 30.41 -4.97 -15.10
C PRO A 52 31.72 -5.56 -15.63
N SER A 53 32.73 -4.71 -15.77
CA SER A 53 34.13 -5.10 -15.89
C SER A 53 34.51 -6.00 -14.70
N ARG A 54 35.38 -7.00 -14.95
CA ARG A 54 36.02 -7.91 -13.95
C ARG A 54 35.76 -7.49 -12.50
N ALA A 55 34.69 -8.04 -11.91
CA ALA A 55 34.37 -7.79 -10.51
C ALA A 55 35.52 -8.30 -9.63
N GLU A 56 35.97 -7.46 -8.69
CA GLU A 56 36.85 -7.86 -7.60
C GLU A 56 36.33 -9.17 -6.98
N SER A 57 37.21 -10.17 -6.85
CA SER A 57 36.83 -11.48 -6.32
C SER A 57 36.28 -11.36 -4.89
N CYS A 58 35.13 -11.98 -4.63
CA CYS A 58 34.53 -12.07 -3.29
C CYS A 58 35.55 -12.56 -2.26
N GLY A 59 35.72 -11.81 -1.17
CA GLY A 59 36.65 -12.13 -0.09
C GLY A 59 36.12 -13.10 0.96
N SER A 60 34.96 -13.72 0.75
CA SER A 60 34.46 -14.80 1.61
C SER A 60 35.31 -16.05 1.44
N SER A 61 35.61 -16.73 2.54
CA SER A 61 36.27 -18.04 2.54
C SER A 61 35.49 -19.11 1.77
N PHE A 62 34.17 -18.94 1.57
CA PHE A 62 33.36 -19.80 0.71
C PHE A 62 32.35 -19.00 -0.14
N CYS A 63 32.74 -18.71 -1.38
CA CYS A 63 31.92 -17.91 -2.29
C CYS A 63 30.85 -18.73 -3.03
N LEU A 64 29.60 -18.65 -2.57
CA LEU A 64 28.43 -19.31 -3.16
C LEU A 64 28.19 -18.89 -4.62
N VAL A 65 28.39 -17.60 -4.94
CA VAL A 65 28.20 -17.08 -6.30
C VAL A 65 29.16 -17.74 -7.29
N SER A 66 30.45 -17.85 -6.93
CA SER A 66 31.47 -18.48 -7.78
C SER A 66 31.27 -19.99 -7.97
N LYS A 67 30.68 -20.66 -6.98
CA LYS A 67 30.41 -22.10 -7.00
C LYS A 67 29.04 -22.44 -7.60
N SER A 68 28.19 -21.44 -7.83
CA SER A 68 26.88 -21.64 -8.44
C SER A 68 27.00 -21.89 -9.95
N ARG A 69 26.37 -22.96 -10.44
CA ARG A 69 26.41 -23.35 -11.87
C ARG A 69 25.49 -22.53 -12.76
N LYS A 70 24.59 -21.73 -12.17
CA LYS A 70 23.59 -20.90 -12.85
C LYS A 70 23.71 -19.49 -12.30
N ASN A 71 23.19 -18.51 -13.04
CA ASN A 71 23.08 -17.11 -12.61
C ASN A 71 22.02 -16.92 -11.49
N THR A 72 21.98 -17.86 -10.54
CA THR A 72 21.05 -17.94 -9.41
C THR A 72 21.28 -16.79 -8.43
N PHE A 73 22.48 -16.25 -8.38
CA PHE A 73 22.82 -15.14 -7.52
C PHE A 73 23.32 -13.99 -8.37
N HIS A 74 22.73 -12.80 -8.23
CA HIS A 74 23.17 -11.63 -8.97
C HIS A 74 24.46 -11.05 -8.33
N PRO A 75 25.56 -10.87 -9.07
CA PRO A 75 26.85 -10.42 -8.50
C PRO A 75 26.86 -8.99 -7.92
N LEU A 76 25.77 -8.22 -8.09
CA LEU A 76 25.69 -6.82 -7.65
C LEU A 76 25.33 -6.65 -6.17
N HIS A 77 24.80 -7.68 -5.51
CA HIS A 77 24.50 -7.62 -4.07
C HIS A 77 25.75 -7.99 -3.29
N SER A 78 26.63 -7.01 -3.11
CA SER A 78 27.86 -7.13 -2.34
C SER A 78 28.04 -5.93 -1.42
N PHE A 79 28.58 -6.17 -0.24
CA PHE A 79 28.92 -5.14 0.73
C PHE A 79 30.40 -5.27 1.15
N THR A 80 30.93 -4.23 1.79
CA THR A 80 32.27 -4.24 2.37
C THR A 80 32.13 -4.55 3.86
N CYS A 81 32.82 -5.60 4.34
CA CYS A 81 32.79 -5.97 5.75
C CYS A 81 33.42 -4.87 6.61
N ALA A 82 32.74 -4.42 7.67
CA ALA A 82 33.26 -3.40 8.59
C ALA A 82 34.56 -3.83 9.29
N ASP A 83 34.68 -5.10 9.68
CA ASP A 83 35.82 -5.58 10.48
C ASP A 83 37.06 -5.94 9.64
N CYS A 84 36.89 -6.68 8.54
CA CYS A 84 38.01 -7.15 7.72
C CYS A 84 38.18 -6.40 6.40
N VAL A 85 37.31 -5.43 6.09
CA VAL A 85 37.34 -4.58 4.88
C VAL A 85 37.24 -5.38 3.57
N ARG A 86 36.96 -6.69 3.63
CA ARG A 86 36.77 -7.54 2.46
C ARG A 86 35.40 -7.28 1.84
N LYS A 87 35.37 -7.23 0.51
CA LYS A 87 34.13 -7.18 -0.27
C LYS A 87 33.52 -8.58 -0.36
N VAL A 88 32.28 -8.73 0.11
CA VAL A 88 31.60 -10.02 0.21
C VAL A 88 30.20 -9.92 -0.40
N HIS A 89 29.77 -10.94 -1.13
CA HIS A 89 28.37 -11.01 -1.58
C HIS A 89 27.42 -11.22 -0.41
N SER A 90 26.26 -10.57 -0.39
CA SER A 90 25.26 -10.68 0.69
C SER A 90 24.90 -12.14 1.00
N VAL A 91 24.68 -12.94 -0.05
CA VAL A 91 24.40 -14.38 0.07
C VAL A 91 25.55 -15.20 0.68
N CYS A 92 26.80 -14.77 0.48
CA CYS A 92 27.97 -15.43 1.08
C CYS A 92 28.15 -15.08 2.56
N ALA A 93 27.41 -14.08 3.05
CA ALA A 93 27.26 -13.75 4.47
C ALA A 93 25.91 -14.22 5.05
N PHE A 94 25.19 -15.09 4.33
CA PHE A 94 23.87 -15.62 4.70
C PHE A 94 22.78 -14.56 4.88
N ARG A 95 22.86 -13.49 4.10
CA ARG A 95 21.80 -12.48 3.98
C ARG A 95 20.99 -12.76 2.73
N PHE A 96 19.71 -13.04 2.93
CA PHE A 96 18.81 -13.52 1.88
C PHE A 96 17.54 -12.67 1.72
N THR A 97 17.17 -11.89 2.73
CA THR A 97 15.98 -11.03 2.70
C THR A 97 16.35 -9.57 2.45
N ASP A 98 15.37 -8.77 2.03
CA ASP A 98 15.55 -7.33 1.89
C ASP A 98 15.78 -6.68 3.26
N GLU A 99 15.15 -7.20 4.32
CA GLU A 99 15.34 -6.75 5.71
C GLU A 99 16.80 -6.90 6.15
N ASP A 100 17.47 -8.00 5.78
CA ASP A 100 18.91 -8.19 6.04
C ASP A 100 19.78 -7.12 5.35
N GLU A 101 19.30 -6.50 4.27
CA GLU A 101 19.99 -5.45 3.50
C GLU A 101 19.67 -4.04 4.04
N TYR A 102 18.48 -3.84 4.63
CA TYR A 102 18.06 -2.56 5.23
C TYR A 102 18.49 -2.39 6.70
N GLU A 103 18.49 -3.45 7.50
CA GLU A 103 18.80 -3.37 8.94
C GLU A 103 20.27 -3.07 9.26
N LEU A 104 21.17 -3.35 8.30
CA LEU A 104 22.60 -3.14 8.45
C LEU A 104 23.07 -2.19 7.34
N PRO A 105 23.16 -0.86 7.58
CA PRO A 105 23.85 0.01 6.63
C PRO A 105 25.21 -0.60 6.28
N ASN A 106 25.62 -0.48 5.02
CA ASN A 106 26.88 -1.06 4.52
C ASN A 106 28.13 -0.72 5.38
N THR A 107 28.03 0.29 6.26
CA THR A 107 29.06 0.70 7.22
C THR A 107 29.21 -0.20 8.45
N THR A 108 28.17 -0.96 8.85
CA THR A 108 28.20 -1.86 10.02
C THR A 108 28.11 -3.34 9.64
N ALA A 109 27.91 -3.64 8.37
CA ALA A 109 27.75 -4.97 7.85
C ALA A 109 29.00 -5.83 8.08
N LYS A 110 28.87 -6.96 8.78
CA LYS A 110 29.94 -7.96 8.98
C LYS A 110 29.77 -9.16 8.05
N CYS A 111 30.89 -9.75 7.61
CA CYS A 111 30.89 -11.01 6.89
C CYS A 111 30.77 -12.19 7.86
N LEU A 112 30.35 -13.36 7.35
CA LEU A 112 30.15 -14.58 8.14
C LEU A 112 31.39 -14.97 8.96
N ASP A 113 32.58 -14.83 8.37
CA ASP A 113 33.84 -15.15 9.04
C ASP A 113 34.13 -14.22 10.24
N CYS A 114 33.64 -12.98 10.22
CA CYS A 114 33.81 -12.01 11.30
C CYS A 114 32.68 -12.07 12.33
N SER A 115 31.47 -12.49 11.94
CA SER A 115 30.34 -12.65 12.85
C SER A 115 30.39 -13.97 13.63
N ASP A 116 30.74 -15.06 12.95
CA ASP A 116 30.60 -16.44 13.47
C ASP A 116 31.94 -17.19 13.55
N GLY A 117 33.04 -16.57 13.08
CA GLY A 117 34.41 -17.06 13.23
C GLY A 117 35.10 -17.46 11.91
N ALA A 118 36.40 -17.21 11.81
CA ALA A 118 37.13 -17.32 10.54
C ALA A 118 37.32 -18.76 10.00
N ASN A 119 37.19 -19.77 10.86
CA ASN A 119 37.53 -21.18 10.56
C ASN A 119 36.33 -22.13 10.73
N MET A 120 35.12 -21.68 10.36
CA MET A 120 33.95 -22.56 10.43
C MET A 120 34.06 -23.73 9.46
N SER A 121 33.78 -24.94 9.94
CA SER A 121 33.71 -26.12 9.08
C SER A 121 32.52 -26.03 8.12
N HIS A 122 32.58 -26.80 7.03
CA HIS A 122 31.46 -26.93 6.09
C HIS A 122 30.18 -27.44 6.77
N ASP A 123 30.30 -28.34 7.75
CA ASP A 123 29.15 -28.90 8.47
C ASP A 123 28.49 -27.85 9.38
N THR A 124 29.28 -26.98 10.02
CA THR A 124 28.75 -25.88 10.82
C THR A 124 27.99 -24.89 9.94
N ARG A 125 28.53 -24.56 8.75
CA ARG A 125 27.85 -23.70 7.78
C ARG A 125 26.54 -24.30 7.27
N LYS A 126 26.54 -25.61 6.99
CA LYS A 126 25.34 -26.33 6.57
C LYS A 126 24.27 -26.31 7.67
N THR A 127 24.67 -26.48 8.92
CA THR A 127 23.77 -26.39 10.08
C THR A 127 23.17 -25.00 10.23
N LEU A 128 23.98 -23.94 10.10
CA LEU A 128 23.48 -22.56 10.12
C LEU A 128 22.49 -22.27 9.00
N LEU A 129 22.80 -22.68 7.77
CA LEU A 129 21.88 -22.55 6.63
C LEU A 129 20.57 -23.31 6.87
N GLY A 130 20.64 -24.50 7.46
CA GLY A 130 19.45 -25.26 7.84
C GLY A 130 18.55 -24.49 8.81
N ARG A 131 19.14 -23.90 9.86
CA ARG A 131 18.41 -23.07 10.83
C ARG A 131 17.78 -21.84 10.20
N LEU A 132 18.53 -21.13 9.34
CA LEU A 132 18.02 -19.95 8.64
C LEU A 132 16.89 -20.30 7.68
N THR A 133 17.02 -21.41 6.96
CA THR A 133 15.96 -21.91 6.06
C THR A 133 14.69 -22.21 6.84
N SER A 134 14.79 -22.94 7.97
CA SER A 134 13.62 -23.22 8.80
C SER A 134 12.97 -21.97 9.40
N LYS A 135 13.77 -20.94 9.74
CA LYS A 135 13.25 -19.66 10.23
C LYS A 135 12.45 -18.94 9.14
N ILE A 136 13.04 -18.77 7.96
CA ILE A 136 12.40 -18.10 6.81
C ILE A 136 11.14 -18.87 6.38
N ASP A 137 11.19 -20.20 6.37
CA ASP A 137 10.02 -21.02 6.04
C ASP A 137 8.86 -20.82 7.04
N ALA A 138 9.17 -20.67 8.34
CA ALA A 138 8.17 -20.40 9.36
C ALA A 138 7.56 -18.99 9.21
N GLU A 139 8.38 -17.98 8.98
CA GLU A 139 7.94 -16.60 8.72
C GLU A 139 7.05 -16.52 7.46
N LEU A 140 7.44 -17.20 6.38
CA LEU A 140 6.64 -17.27 5.15
C LEU A 140 5.29 -17.98 5.37
N GLN A 141 5.25 -19.00 6.22
CA GLN A 141 3.99 -19.68 6.57
C GLN A 141 3.06 -18.75 7.35
N GLU A 142 3.59 -18.03 8.34
CA GLU A 142 2.83 -17.05 9.12
C GLU A 142 2.27 -15.94 8.20
N ASP A 143 3.11 -15.35 7.35
CA ASP A 143 2.70 -14.34 6.38
C ASP A 143 1.61 -14.87 5.44
N THR A 144 1.72 -16.13 5.00
CA THR A 144 0.73 -16.76 4.14
C THR A 144 -0.62 -16.87 4.83
N LEU A 145 -0.65 -17.23 6.13
CA LEU A 145 -1.88 -17.31 6.92
C LEU A 145 -2.52 -15.93 7.08
N ILE A 146 -1.74 -14.90 7.42
CA ILE A 146 -2.23 -13.53 7.55
C ILE A 146 -2.81 -13.03 6.21
N LEU A 147 -2.13 -13.29 5.10
CA LEU A 147 -2.60 -12.92 3.77
C LEU A 147 -3.87 -13.66 3.38
N GLN A 148 -4.00 -14.93 3.76
CA GLN A 148 -5.21 -15.71 3.53
C GLN A 148 -6.39 -15.17 4.34
N GLU A 149 -6.21 -14.88 5.63
CA GLU A 149 -7.25 -14.27 6.47
C GLU A 149 -7.71 -12.92 5.90
N ALA A 150 -6.76 -12.08 5.47
CA ALA A 150 -7.09 -10.81 4.83
C ALA A 150 -7.85 -10.99 3.50
N ALA A 151 -7.51 -12.02 2.72
CA ALA A 151 -8.21 -12.35 1.48
C ALA A 151 -9.63 -12.85 1.75
N GLU A 152 -9.82 -13.70 2.76
CA GLU A 152 -11.13 -14.19 3.20
C GLU A 152 -12.01 -13.05 3.71
N LEU A 153 -11.47 -12.15 4.53
CA LEU A 153 -12.18 -10.95 5.01
C LEU A 153 -12.54 -10.01 3.85
N MET A 154 -11.65 -9.85 2.87
CA MET A 154 -11.96 -9.12 1.65
C MET A 154 -13.10 -9.77 0.86
N GLU A 155 -13.06 -11.09 0.70
CA GLU A 155 -14.10 -11.83 -0.01
C GLU A 155 -15.44 -11.77 0.74
N GLU A 156 -15.43 -11.85 2.08
CA GLU A 156 -16.62 -11.69 2.91
C GLU A 156 -17.20 -10.28 2.77
N LEU A 157 -16.36 -9.24 2.82
CA LEU A 157 -16.77 -7.86 2.59
C LEU A 157 -17.30 -7.66 1.18
N GLU A 158 -16.67 -8.25 0.17
CA GLU A 158 -17.11 -8.22 -1.22
C GLU A 158 -18.45 -8.94 -1.39
N ASN A 159 -18.64 -10.09 -0.75
CA ASN A 159 -19.89 -10.85 -0.74
C ASN A 159 -21.01 -10.10 0.00
N ASN A 160 -20.72 -9.51 1.14
CA ASN A 160 -21.67 -8.68 1.89
C ASN A 160 -22.06 -7.44 1.10
N LEU A 161 -21.10 -6.81 0.41
CA LEU A 161 -21.37 -5.71 -0.50
C LEU A 161 -22.10 -6.20 -1.76
N GLN A 162 -21.82 -7.37 -2.33
CA GLN A 162 -22.52 -7.90 -3.53
C GLN A 162 -23.96 -8.29 -3.22
N LYS A 163 -24.17 -8.96 -2.07
CA LYS A 163 -25.47 -9.39 -1.56
C LYS A 163 -26.23 -8.29 -0.83
N SER A 164 -25.65 -7.09 -0.65
CA SER A 164 -26.37 -5.94 -0.13
C SER A 164 -27.41 -5.43 -1.14
N SER A 165 -28.40 -6.25 -1.50
CA SER A 165 -29.52 -5.86 -2.36
C SER A 165 -30.61 -5.11 -1.59
N GLY A 166 -30.25 -4.50 -0.46
CA GLY A 166 -31.18 -3.88 0.48
C GLY A 166 -31.95 -2.71 -0.15
N PRO A 167 -33.19 -2.43 0.33
CA PRO A 167 -34.00 -1.33 -0.17
C PRO A 167 -33.27 0.02 -0.19
N THR A 168 -32.44 0.31 0.82
CA THR A 168 -31.64 1.54 0.92
C THR A 168 -30.61 1.66 -0.21
N ARG A 169 -29.91 0.57 -0.55
CA ARG A 169 -28.96 0.58 -1.67
C ARG A 169 -29.67 0.80 -3.00
N ARG A 170 -30.80 0.13 -3.24
CA ARG A 170 -31.58 0.33 -4.47
C ARG A 170 -32.03 1.78 -4.61
N ARG A 171 -32.45 2.41 -3.50
CA ARG A 171 -32.79 3.84 -3.46
C ARG A 171 -31.56 4.73 -3.70
N PHE A 172 -30.40 4.39 -3.14
CA PHE A 172 -29.14 5.11 -3.33
C PHE A 172 -28.68 5.08 -4.78
N GLU A 173 -28.63 3.90 -5.39
CA GLU A 173 -28.29 3.74 -6.80
C GLU A 173 -29.31 4.42 -7.72
N LYS A 174 -30.60 4.38 -7.38
CA LYS A 174 -31.63 5.10 -8.13
C LYS A 174 -31.41 6.61 -8.04
N ALA A 175 -31.03 7.14 -6.87
CA ALA A 175 -30.70 8.55 -6.70
C ALA A 175 -29.49 8.93 -7.56
N LEU A 176 -28.38 8.19 -7.49
CA LEU A 176 -27.19 8.42 -8.33
C LEU A 176 -27.53 8.43 -9.84
N ARG A 177 -28.29 7.42 -10.29
CA ARG A 177 -28.71 7.32 -11.69
C ARG A 177 -29.58 8.50 -12.14
N SER A 178 -30.39 9.06 -11.24
CA SER A 178 -31.25 10.21 -11.55
C SER A 178 -30.50 11.47 -11.98
N PHE A 179 -29.21 11.58 -11.64
CA PHE A 179 -28.34 12.67 -12.09
C PHE A 179 -27.15 12.18 -12.93
N GLY A 180 -27.29 11.01 -13.55
CA GLY A 180 -26.33 10.50 -14.53
C GLY A 180 -24.99 10.08 -13.93
N VAL A 181 -25.01 9.57 -12.69
CA VAL A 181 -23.90 8.85 -12.08
C VAL A 181 -24.32 7.38 -12.00
N ASP A 182 -23.74 6.53 -12.83
CA ASP A 182 -24.03 5.11 -12.86
C ASP A 182 -22.80 4.30 -12.48
N GLN A 183 -22.95 3.44 -11.48
CA GLN A 183 -21.88 2.59 -10.95
C GLN A 183 -22.03 1.12 -11.41
N ARG A 184 -22.79 0.86 -12.50
CA ARG A 184 -22.98 -0.50 -13.07
C ARG A 184 -21.69 -1.23 -13.39
N ALA A 185 -20.59 -0.52 -13.64
CA ALA A 185 -19.26 -1.11 -13.67
C ALA A 185 -18.71 -1.19 -12.24
N TRP A 186 -18.86 -2.37 -11.63
CA TRP A 186 -18.53 -2.73 -10.24
C TRP A 186 -17.07 -2.51 -9.78
N LEU A 187 -16.23 -1.89 -10.62
CA LEU A 187 -14.81 -1.60 -10.40
C LEU A 187 -14.45 -0.14 -10.68
N GLN A 188 -15.41 0.73 -11.02
CA GLN A 188 -15.13 2.15 -11.24
C GLN A 188 -15.26 2.94 -9.94
N GLU A 189 -14.13 3.47 -9.48
CA GLU A 189 -14.09 4.57 -8.52
C GLU A 189 -14.87 5.77 -9.08
N PHE A 190 -15.47 6.57 -8.20
CA PHE A 190 -16.02 7.85 -8.64
C PHE A 190 -14.89 8.72 -9.18
N ASN A 191 -14.97 9.06 -10.46
CA ASN A 191 -14.06 10.03 -11.07
C ASN A 191 -14.48 11.46 -10.70
N GLY A 192 -13.63 12.45 -11.01
CA GLY A 192 -13.90 13.85 -10.70
C GLY A 192 -15.23 14.37 -11.26
N ASN A 193 -15.66 13.91 -12.44
CA ASN A 193 -16.94 14.31 -13.02
C ASN A 193 -18.13 13.74 -12.24
N SER A 194 -18.02 12.49 -11.78
CA SER A 194 -19.02 11.88 -10.91
C SER A 194 -19.11 12.62 -9.57
N ILE A 195 -17.96 12.94 -8.95
CA ILE A 195 -17.92 13.69 -7.69
C ILE A 195 -18.51 15.10 -7.84
N ARG A 196 -18.19 15.82 -8.93
CA ARG A 196 -18.83 17.11 -9.27
C ARG A 196 -20.33 17.03 -9.35
N LYS A 197 -20.88 15.97 -9.94
CA LYS A 197 -22.34 15.77 -9.99
C LYS A 197 -22.90 15.49 -8.60
N ILE A 198 -22.24 14.63 -7.82
CA ILE A 198 -22.68 14.24 -6.47
C ILE A 198 -22.74 15.45 -5.53
N LEU A 199 -21.71 16.30 -5.53
CA LEU A 199 -21.56 17.41 -4.60
C LEU A 199 -22.36 18.68 -4.98
N ARG A 200 -23.17 18.66 -6.05
CA ARG A 200 -24.12 19.75 -6.31
C ARG A 200 -25.20 19.74 -5.24
N SER A 201 -25.54 20.91 -4.70
CA SER A 201 -26.56 21.08 -3.65
C SER A 201 -27.86 20.29 -3.91
N VAL A 202 -28.39 20.39 -5.14
CA VAL A 202 -29.61 19.68 -5.59
C VAL A 202 -29.45 18.15 -5.51
N ASN A 203 -28.27 17.63 -5.82
CA ASN A 203 -28.01 16.19 -5.85
C ASN A 203 -27.64 15.66 -4.46
N THR A 204 -26.91 16.44 -3.66
CA THR A 204 -26.66 16.18 -2.24
C THR A 204 -27.96 15.96 -1.48
N ALA A 205 -28.96 16.84 -1.67
CA ALA A 205 -30.26 16.69 -1.03
C ALA A 205 -30.98 15.38 -1.42
N LYS A 206 -30.98 15.03 -2.71
CA LYS A 206 -31.55 13.77 -3.22
C LYS A 206 -30.84 12.54 -2.66
N LEU A 207 -29.52 12.62 -2.49
CA LEU A 207 -28.71 11.53 -1.96
C LEU A 207 -28.97 11.32 -0.47
N LEU A 208 -29.03 12.40 0.30
CA LEU A 208 -29.25 12.34 1.75
C LEU A 208 -30.67 11.87 2.09
N ALA A 209 -31.67 12.16 1.26
CA ALA A 209 -33.03 11.67 1.42
C ALA A 209 -33.16 10.13 1.37
N VAL A 210 -32.14 9.42 0.91
CA VAL A 210 -32.09 7.95 0.91
C VAL A 210 -31.85 7.39 2.31
N PHE A 211 -31.10 8.12 3.12
CA PHE A 211 -30.72 7.71 4.47
C PHE A 211 -31.73 8.21 5.50
N PRO A 212 -31.82 7.58 6.67
CA PRO A 212 -32.56 8.14 7.79
C PRO A 212 -32.06 9.56 8.10
N PRO A 213 -32.92 10.44 8.66
CA PRO A 213 -32.51 11.77 9.06
C PRO A 213 -31.29 11.70 9.99
N ASN A 214 -30.13 12.08 9.46
CA ASN A 214 -28.89 12.22 10.23
C ASN A 214 -28.76 13.71 10.59
N PRO A 215 -28.32 14.06 11.81
CA PRO A 215 -27.99 15.45 12.14
C PRO A 215 -27.19 16.09 11.01
N PHE A 216 -27.66 17.27 10.60
CA PHE A 216 -27.33 18.13 9.44
C PHE A 216 -25.87 18.21 8.97
N ILE A 217 -24.91 17.68 9.73
CA ILE A 217 -23.47 17.76 9.53
C ILE A 217 -23.04 17.16 8.18
N THR A 218 -23.64 16.04 7.74
CA THR A 218 -23.27 15.42 6.44
C THR A 218 -23.60 16.34 5.25
N LYS A 219 -24.71 17.07 5.32
CA LYS A 219 -25.11 18.03 4.27
C LYS A 219 -24.11 19.17 4.18
N ILE A 220 -23.79 19.78 5.32
CA ILE A 220 -22.88 20.93 5.40
C ILE A 220 -21.48 20.54 4.90
N VAL A 221 -20.98 19.36 5.29
CA VAL A 221 -19.70 18.82 4.81
C VAL A 221 -19.71 18.64 3.29
N MET A 222 -20.76 18.05 2.71
CA MET A 222 -20.87 17.86 1.26
C MET A 222 -20.98 19.18 0.50
N GLU A 223 -21.69 20.17 1.04
CA GLU A 223 -21.83 21.49 0.43
C GLU A 223 -20.52 22.28 0.46
N ASN A 224 -19.79 22.28 1.58
CA ASN A 224 -18.47 22.89 1.68
C ASN A 224 -17.48 22.26 0.68
N LEU A 225 -17.46 20.92 0.57
CA LEU A 225 -16.61 20.23 -0.41
C LEU A 225 -17.02 20.56 -1.86
N GLY A 226 -18.33 20.69 -2.12
CA GLY A 226 -18.85 21.09 -3.42
C GLY A 226 -18.42 22.50 -3.81
N TYR A 227 -18.44 23.44 -2.85
CA TYR A 227 -17.94 24.79 -3.04
C TYR A 227 -16.44 24.80 -3.33
N LEU A 228 -15.62 24.21 -2.45
CA LEU A 228 -14.15 24.19 -2.60
C LEU A 228 -13.71 23.58 -3.94
N MET A 229 -14.37 22.52 -4.39
CA MET A 229 -14.10 21.91 -5.70
C MET A 229 -14.51 22.81 -6.88
N SER A 230 -15.53 23.65 -6.71
CA SER A 230 -15.98 24.59 -7.74
C SER A 230 -15.07 25.82 -7.82
N SER A 231 -14.49 26.23 -6.69
CA SER A 231 -13.51 27.33 -6.61
C SER A 231 -12.09 26.90 -7.00
N ALA A 232 -11.83 25.60 -7.15
CA ALA A 232 -10.55 25.04 -7.59
C ALA A 232 -10.36 25.14 -9.11
N ASP A 233 -10.23 26.36 -9.61
CA ASP A 233 -9.84 26.68 -10.98
C ASP A 233 -8.43 27.33 -11.01
N THR A 234 -7.98 27.70 -12.21
CA THR A 234 -6.67 28.34 -12.42
C THR A 234 -6.74 29.87 -12.39
N SER A 235 -7.89 30.46 -12.04
CA SER A 235 -8.01 31.92 -11.98
C SER A 235 -7.29 32.45 -10.75
N ALA A 236 -6.72 33.65 -10.87
CA ALA A 236 -6.35 34.40 -9.69
C ALA A 236 -7.61 34.65 -8.85
N LYS A 237 -7.52 34.43 -7.54
CA LYS A 237 -8.58 34.72 -6.58
C LYS A 237 -8.32 36.08 -5.95
N THR A 238 -9.37 36.87 -5.80
CA THR A 238 -9.37 38.12 -5.05
C THR A 238 -9.32 37.84 -3.55
N ASP A 239 -8.89 38.82 -2.75
CA ASP A 239 -8.84 38.68 -1.29
C ASP A 239 -10.21 38.27 -0.70
N SER A 240 -11.31 38.83 -1.21
CA SER A 240 -12.67 38.45 -0.80
C SER A 240 -13.02 37.00 -1.14
N GLU A 241 -12.55 36.48 -2.28
CA GLU A 241 -12.76 35.06 -2.63
C GLU A 241 -11.90 34.15 -1.76
N ILE A 242 -10.69 34.59 -1.40
CA ILE A 242 -9.80 33.87 -0.48
C ILE A 242 -10.45 33.77 0.91
N ASP A 243 -10.99 34.88 1.44
CA ASP A 243 -11.72 34.91 2.71
C ASP A 243 -12.94 33.96 2.71
N GLU A 244 -13.67 33.91 1.59
CA GLU A 244 -14.81 33.02 1.42
C GLU A 244 -14.36 31.54 1.40
N ILE A 245 -13.27 31.23 0.68
CA ILE A 245 -12.68 29.89 0.68
C ILE A 245 -12.23 29.51 2.10
N GLU A 246 -11.56 30.41 2.83
CA GLU A 246 -11.12 30.17 4.21
C GLU A 246 -12.32 29.87 5.13
N SER A 247 -13.40 30.65 5.02
CA SER A 247 -14.65 30.42 5.76
C SER A 247 -15.21 29.01 5.51
N HIS A 248 -15.22 28.56 4.25
CA HIS A 248 -15.65 27.20 3.89
C HIS A 248 -14.70 26.11 4.41
N VAL A 249 -13.39 26.33 4.41
CA VAL A 249 -12.41 25.40 5.00
C VAL A 249 -12.62 25.29 6.52
N ASN A 250 -12.76 26.41 7.22
CA ASN A 250 -12.99 26.45 8.67
C ASN A 250 -14.31 25.76 9.04
N SER A 251 -15.37 26.02 8.26
CA SER A 251 -16.65 25.33 8.40
C SER A 251 -16.51 23.82 8.19
N LEU A 252 -15.76 23.39 7.16
CA LEU A 252 -15.51 21.97 6.90
C LEU A 252 -14.79 21.29 8.08
N VAL A 253 -13.70 21.89 8.58
CA VAL A 253 -12.92 21.34 9.70
C VAL A 253 -13.77 21.19 10.96
N ARG A 254 -14.52 22.25 11.33
CA ARG A 254 -15.39 22.23 12.51
C ARG A 254 -16.43 21.11 12.43
N ASN A 255 -17.08 20.98 11.27
CA ASN A 255 -18.12 19.98 11.05
C ASN A 255 -17.55 18.55 10.98
N LEU A 256 -16.39 18.35 10.37
CA LEU A 256 -15.74 17.03 10.33
C LEU A 256 -15.31 16.56 11.72
N ARG A 257 -14.72 17.43 12.54
CA ARG A 257 -14.37 17.11 13.94
C ARG A 257 -15.61 16.74 14.76
N SER A 258 -16.73 17.41 14.53
CA SER A 258 -17.99 17.11 15.22
C SER A 258 -18.64 15.80 14.74
N ALA A 259 -18.61 15.50 13.44
CA ALA A 259 -19.21 14.28 12.90
C ALA A 259 -18.35 13.03 13.13
N MET A 260 -17.03 13.17 13.11
CA MET A 260 -16.08 12.06 13.12
C MET A 260 -14.83 12.39 13.97
N PRO A 261 -14.97 12.53 15.30
CA PRO A 261 -13.88 12.95 16.18
C PRO A 261 -12.66 12.01 16.16
N GLU A 262 -12.92 10.70 16.03
CA GLU A 262 -11.88 9.65 16.06
C GLU A 262 -11.36 9.28 14.66
N ALA A 263 -11.80 9.96 13.60
CA ALA A 263 -11.40 9.58 12.25
C ALA A 263 -9.98 10.05 11.92
N VAL A 264 -9.18 9.13 11.36
CA VAL A 264 -7.86 9.44 10.82
C VAL A 264 -7.99 10.30 9.56
N VAL A 265 -7.29 11.43 9.54
CA VAL A 265 -7.29 12.39 8.43
C VAL A 265 -6.40 11.88 7.30
N THR A 266 -6.94 11.81 6.08
CA THR A 266 -6.11 11.48 4.91
C THR A 266 -5.13 12.62 4.59
N PRO A 267 -3.94 12.34 4.03
CA PRO A 267 -3.00 13.40 3.66
C PRO A 267 -3.59 14.48 2.74
N LYS A 268 -4.49 14.09 1.82
CA LYS A 268 -5.18 15.06 0.94
C LYS A 268 -6.12 15.98 1.71
N LEU A 269 -6.85 15.45 2.69
CA LEU A 269 -7.73 16.24 3.52
C LEU A 269 -6.91 17.19 4.42
N HIS A 270 -5.78 16.73 4.95
CA HIS A 270 -4.85 17.59 5.70
C HIS A 270 -4.33 18.75 4.84
N LEU A 271 -3.93 18.49 3.59
CA LEU A 271 -3.49 19.56 2.67
C LEU A 271 -4.58 20.62 2.46
N ILE A 272 -5.82 20.20 2.23
CA ILE A 272 -6.95 21.13 2.05
C ILE A 272 -7.23 21.92 3.33
N CYS A 273 -7.20 21.25 4.50
CA CYS A 273 -7.61 21.86 5.76
C CYS A 273 -6.53 22.70 6.46
N SER A 274 -5.25 22.56 6.07
CA SER A 274 -4.14 23.20 6.78
C SER A 274 -3.18 23.96 5.89
N HIS A 275 -3.23 23.76 4.57
CA HIS A 275 -2.26 24.34 3.63
C HIS A 275 -2.89 24.99 2.40
N LEU A 276 -4.22 25.01 2.29
CA LEU A 276 -4.89 25.63 1.13
C LEU A 276 -4.85 27.16 1.20
N ILE A 277 -5.01 27.71 2.41
CA ILE A 277 -4.86 29.13 2.70
C ILE A 277 -3.51 29.28 3.39
N PRO A 278 -2.57 30.09 2.84
CA PRO A 278 -1.22 30.27 3.38
C PRO A 278 -1.17 30.95 4.75
#